data_AF-A0A9D2KZU2-F1
#
_entry.id   AF-A0A9D2KZU2-F1
#
_cell.length_a   1.000
_cell.length_b   1.000
_cell.length_c   1.000
_cell.angle_alpha   90.00
_cell.angle_beta   90.00
_cell.angle_gamma   90.00
#
_symmetry.space_group_name_H-M   'P 1'
#
loop_
_entity.id
_entity.type
_entity.pdbx_description
1 polymer ?
#
loop_
_entity_poly.entity_id
_entity_poly.type
_entity_poly.pdbx_seq_one_letter_code
_entity_poly.pdbx_strand_id
1 'polypeptide(L)'
;MNTEKQKLYLIAEKQYSNTTWYTQVMDGLYKEASKRLLKVVLCTEKELESLAPGTILVLLGSSLPFVTEYLKLCSRLELRPIVAGFEIFQSSLQVSYITINRRQAMSEMVKTLISCGAGRIALLGVNSSIQTDMLRFEGWASIVRAYQAADPKQDVYYSDAGLPACMEHFWQHYREYDAVACANDYYAVRLCHEAAERGVRIPDELMVTGFGNTRLSQYTDPPLSTVALNLASVGAQVIQLYRSLIKNPDLLSCTATLKSEILLRQSTKPIKKPLPPKAIFDEDVSSAFEPTFERHLKKIYALENTIASMDDIDLKIISGLIRDLPYGALAEKLFLSDTAFKYRLNKLFAATGCSGRAELAELFQNCIPLFPDGTAL
;
A
#
# COMPACT_ATOMS: atom_id res chain seq x y z
N MET A 1 22.11 29.54 23.66
CA MET A 1 20.87 29.53 22.84
C MET A 1 20.07 28.30 23.23
N ASN A 2 18.87 28.50 23.76
CA ASN A 2 18.00 27.44 24.24
C ASN A 2 17.40 26.70 23.03
N THR A 3 18.03 25.62 22.55
CA THR A 3 17.45 24.77 21.52
C THR A 3 16.31 23.96 22.14
N GLU A 4 15.13 24.56 22.21
CA GLU A 4 13.92 23.87 22.63
C GLU A 4 13.67 22.70 21.67
N LYS A 5 13.61 21.47 22.21
CA LYS A 5 13.36 20.28 21.42
C LYS A 5 12.01 20.41 20.72
N GLN A 6 12.00 20.24 19.39
CA GLN A 6 10.77 20.19 18.62
C GLN A 6 9.87 19.06 19.16
N LYS A 7 8.58 19.36 19.34
CA LYS A 7 7.60 18.46 19.95
C LYS A 7 6.90 17.64 18.87
N LEU A 8 6.81 16.34 19.09
CA LEU A 8 5.96 15.42 18.33
C LEU A 8 4.82 14.98 19.24
N TYR A 9 3.60 15.39 18.90
CA TYR A 9 2.41 15.06 19.68
C TYR A 9 1.88 13.69 19.27
N LEU A 10 1.44 12.91 20.26
CA LEU A 10 0.92 11.56 20.07
C LEU A 10 -0.30 11.36 20.96
N ILE A 11 -1.34 10.72 20.44
CA ILE A 11 -2.45 10.18 21.24
C ILE A 11 -2.55 8.67 21.02
N ALA A 12 -2.80 7.94 22.12
CA ALA A 12 -2.80 6.49 22.14
C ALA A 12 -4.13 5.94 22.67
N GLU A 13 -4.60 4.86 22.06
CA GLU A 13 -5.79 4.14 22.50
C GLU A 13 -5.52 3.50 23.88
N LYS A 14 -6.32 3.87 24.89
CA LYS A 14 -6.10 3.44 26.28
C LYS A 14 -5.99 1.92 26.45
N GLN A 15 -6.81 1.15 25.75
CA GLN A 15 -6.79 -0.32 25.82
C GLN A 15 -5.54 -0.91 25.16
N TYR A 16 -4.99 -0.23 24.14
CA TYR A 16 -3.80 -0.64 23.42
C TYR A 16 -2.50 -0.31 24.18
N SER A 17 -2.50 0.79 24.96
CA SER A 17 -1.31 1.31 25.67
C SER A 17 -0.67 0.33 26.66
N ASN A 18 -1.40 -0.70 27.12
CA ASN A 18 -0.88 -1.71 28.04
C ASN A 18 -0.33 -2.96 27.33
N THR A 19 -0.25 -2.95 25.99
CA THR A 19 0.15 -4.12 25.22
C THR A 19 1.64 -4.15 24.90
N THR A 20 2.16 -5.35 24.63
CA THR A 20 3.54 -5.51 24.14
C THR A 20 3.73 -4.84 22.78
N TRP A 21 2.69 -4.84 21.93
CA TRP A 21 2.75 -4.20 20.61
C TRP A 21 2.92 -2.68 20.71
N TYR A 22 2.15 -2.02 21.59
CA TYR A 22 2.32 -0.60 21.88
C TYR A 22 3.75 -0.29 22.34
N THR A 23 4.26 -1.08 23.29
CA THR A 23 5.61 -0.90 23.84
C THR A 23 6.67 -0.95 22.73
N GLN A 24 6.59 -1.94 21.82
CA GLN A 24 7.53 -2.05 20.71
C GLN A 24 7.47 -0.85 19.75
N VAL A 25 6.27 -0.36 19.42
CA VAL A 25 6.15 0.85 18.57
C VAL A 25 6.76 2.06 19.27
N MET A 26 6.43 2.27 20.54
CA MET A 26 6.95 3.39 21.32
C MET A 26 8.47 3.33 21.48
N ASP A 27 9.06 2.15 21.72
CA ASP A 27 10.51 1.96 21.82
C ASP A 27 11.22 2.43 20.54
N GLY A 28 10.71 2.02 19.38
CA GLY A 28 11.22 2.44 18.09
C GLY A 28 11.08 3.95 17.86
N LEU A 29 9.92 4.49 18.21
CA LEU A 29 9.60 5.91 18.07
C LEU A 29 10.51 6.77 18.96
N TYR A 30 10.62 6.46 20.26
CA TYR A 30 11.49 7.16 21.20
C TYR A 30 12.96 7.07 20.80
N LYS A 31 13.43 5.87 20.43
CA LYS A 31 14.81 5.65 19.99
C LYS A 31 15.13 6.54 18.78
N GLU A 32 14.24 6.60 17.80
CA GLU A 32 14.50 7.38 16.58
C GLU A 32 14.30 8.89 16.78
N ALA A 33 13.35 9.29 17.62
CA ALA A 33 13.12 10.68 18.03
C ALA A 33 14.32 11.26 18.79
N SER A 34 14.93 10.48 19.69
CA SER A 34 16.07 10.90 20.50
C SER A 34 17.29 11.31 19.65
N LYS A 35 17.56 10.56 18.56
CA LYS A 35 18.63 10.85 17.59
C LYS A 35 18.42 12.17 16.84
N ARG A 36 17.21 12.74 16.88
CA ARG A 36 16.80 13.93 16.12
C ARG A 36 16.40 15.10 17.00
N LEU A 37 16.70 15.04 18.30
CA LEU A 37 16.32 16.06 19.27
C LEU A 37 14.80 16.33 19.30
N LEU A 38 13.98 15.33 18.97
CA LEU A 38 12.53 15.40 19.06
C LEU A 38 12.06 14.94 20.45
N LYS A 39 11.13 15.69 21.05
CA LYS A 39 10.44 15.30 22.28
C LYS A 39 9.06 14.76 21.92
N VAL A 40 8.83 13.48 22.22
CA VAL A 40 7.51 12.87 22.08
C VAL A 40 6.65 13.30 23.27
N VAL A 41 5.44 13.78 22.99
CA VAL A 41 4.48 14.28 23.98
C VAL A 41 3.19 13.47 23.83
N LEU A 42 2.85 12.70 24.87
CA LEU A 42 1.55 12.03 24.95
C LEU A 42 0.49 13.07 25.33
N CYS A 43 -0.57 13.14 24.54
CA CYS A 43 -1.66 14.09 24.70
C CYS A 43 -2.92 13.42 25.23
N THR A 44 -3.66 14.20 26.02
CA THR A 44 -5.09 14.01 26.29
C THR A 44 -5.92 14.71 25.20
N GLU A 45 -7.19 14.33 25.07
CA GLU A 45 -8.11 14.98 24.12
C GLU A 45 -8.20 16.50 24.33
N LYS A 46 -8.26 16.94 25.59
CA LYS A 46 -8.33 18.36 25.94
C LYS A 46 -7.09 19.13 25.47
N GLU A 47 -5.91 18.51 25.51
CA GLU A 47 -4.69 19.13 25.03
C GLU A 47 -4.66 19.24 23.50
N LEU A 48 -5.33 18.32 22.77
CA LEU A 48 -5.41 18.39 21.31
C LEU A 48 -6.12 19.65 20.82
N GLU A 49 -7.15 20.11 21.54
CA GLU A 49 -7.90 21.32 21.18
C GLU A 49 -7.06 22.61 21.30
N SER A 50 -5.92 22.55 21.99
CA SER A 50 -4.98 23.67 22.13
C SER A 50 -3.86 23.68 21.08
N LEU A 51 -3.77 22.65 20.24
CA LEU A 51 -2.73 22.56 19.21
C LEU A 51 -3.04 23.51 18.04
N ALA A 52 -1.99 24.08 17.46
CA ALA A 52 -2.12 24.95 16.30
C ALA A 52 -2.55 24.15 15.04
N PRO A 53 -3.35 24.75 14.13
CA PRO A 53 -3.63 24.18 12.82
C PRO A 53 -2.36 23.76 12.07
N GLY A 54 -2.45 22.67 11.32
CA GLY A 54 -1.32 22.07 10.59
C GLY A 54 -0.35 21.26 11.46
N THR A 55 -0.53 21.24 12.79
CA THR A 55 0.30 20.41 13.68
C THR A 55 0.13 18.94 13.32
N ILE A 56 1.26 18.23 13.19
CA ILE A 56 1.24 16.78 12.95
C ILE A 56 0.98 16.04 14.26
N LEU A 57 -0.03 15.18 14.26
CA LEU A 57 -0.42 14.33 15.39
C LEU A 57 -0.24 12.85 15.03
N VAL A 58 0.47 12.11 15.88
CA VAL A 58 0.55 10.65 15.74
C VAL A 58 -0.63 9.99 16.44
N LEU A 59 -1.36 9.15 15.71
CA LEU A 59 -2.43 8.31 16.25
C LEU A 59 -1.89 6.89 16.40
N LEU A 60 -1.89 6.37 17.63
CA LEU A 60 -1.42 5.02 17.94
C LEU A 60 -2.55 4.20 18.58
N GLY A 61 -3.19 3.36 17.77
CA GLY A 61 -4.30 2.53 18.23
C GLY A 61 -4.43 1.24 17.43
N SER A 62 -5.31 0.39 17.92
CA SER A 62 -5.56 -0.96 17.41
C SER A 62 -6.97 -1.18 16.90
N SER A 63 -7.89 -0.24 17.12
CA SER A 63 -9.29 -0.35 16.74
C SER A 63 -9.71 0.68 15.69
N LEU A 64 -10.60 0.26 14.79
CA LEU A 64 -11.19 1.15 13.79
C LEU A 64 -12.02 2.29 14.42
N PRO A 65 -12.81 2.06 15.50
CA PRO A 65 -13.52 3.15 16.19
C PRO A 65 -12.57 4.26 16.67
N PHE A 66 -11.49 3.91 17.37
CA PHE A 66 -10.50 4.88 17.83
C PHE A 66 -9.88 5.65 16.66
N VAL A 67 -9.37 4.95 15.64
CA VAL A 67 -8.74 5.61 14.49
C VAL A 67 -9.72 6.56 13.80
N THR A 68 -10.96 6.13 13.57
CA THR A 68 -11.96 6.94 12.88
C THR A 68 -12.38 8.17 13.70
N GLU A 69 -12.56 8.02 15.00
CA GLU A 69 -12.88 9.11 15.92
C GLU A 69 -11.80 10.20 15.90
N TYR A 70 -10.54 9.81 16.04
CA TYR A 70 -9.44 10.76 16.08
C TYR A 70 -9.10 11.36 14.72
N LEU A 71 -9.37 10.65 13.61
CA LEU A 71 -9.29 11.26 12.28
C LEU A 71 -10.34 12.34 12.07
N LYS A 72 -11.58 12.14 12.54
CA LYS A 72 -12.62 13.19 12.54
C LYS A 72 -12.21 14.39 13.40
N LEU A 73 -11.64 14.13 14.57
CA LEU A 73 -11.12 15.17 15.45
C LEU A 73 -9.99 15.97 14.77
N CYS A 74 -9.04 15.28 14.14
CA CYS A 74 -7.96 15.93 13.38
C CYS A 74 -8.51 16.82 12.27
N SER A 75 -9.51 16.34 11.52
CA SER A 75 -10.17 17.13 10.47
C SER A 75 -10.84 18.39 11.03
N ARG A 76 -11.50 18.32 12.20
CA ARG A 76 -12.15 19.47 12.85
C ARG A 76 -11.14 20.50 13.36
N LEU A 77 -9.99 20.04 13.84
CA LEU A 77 -8.93 20.87 14.42
C LEU A 77 -7.83 21.24 13.40
N GLU A 78 -8.01 20.90 12.12
CA GLU A 78 -7.03 21.09 11.05
C GLU A 78 -5.65 20.48 11.36
N LEU A 79 -5.61 19.38 12.11
CA LEU A 79 -4.38 18.63 12.42
C LEU A 79 -4.04 17.67 11.29
N ARG A 80 -2.74 17.37 11.11
CA ARG A 80 -2.23 16.43 10.10
C ARG A 80 -1.95 15.07 10.75
N PRO A 81 -2.82 14.06 10.60
CA PRO A 81 -2.63 12.78 11.28
C PRO A 81 -1.57 11.90 10.61
N ILE A 82 -0.77 11.23 11.45
CA ILE A 82 0.01 10.04 11.08
C ILE A 82 -0.54 8.85 11.88
N VAL A 83 -1.10 7.85 11.22
CA VAL A 83 -1.55 6.61 11.88
C VAL A 83 -0.42 5.59 11.93
N ALA A 84 -0.15 5.05 13.11
CA ALA A 84 0.97 4.15 13.35
C ALA A 84 0.50 2.70 13.62
N GLY A 85 0.91 1.76 12.77
CA GLY A 85 0.72 0.32 12.95
C GLY A 85 -0.66 -0.21 12.57
N PHE A 86 -1.58 0.66 12.15
CA PHE A 86 -2.95 0.33 11.76
C PHE A 86 -3.16 0.60 10.25
N GLU A 87 -3.81 -0.34 9.56
CA GLU A 87 -4.04 -0.25 8.12
C GLU A 87 -5.37 0.46 7.85
N ILE A 88 -5.36 1.49 7.00
CA ILE A 88 -6.55 2.26 6.64
C ILE A 88 -6.94 1.89 5.21
N PHE A 89 -8.14 1.33 5.04
CA PHE A 89 -8.63 0.82 3.75
C PHE A 89 -9.34 1.87 2.89
N GLN A 90 -9.54 3.08 3.40
CA GLN A 90 -10.23 4.15 2.68
C GLN A 90 -9.20 5.09 2.02
N SER A 91 -9.01 4.91 0.71
CA SER A 91 -8.08 5.67 -0.14
C SER A 91 -8.44 7.15 -0.32
N SER A 92 -9.68 7.55 0.02
CA SER A 92 -10.15 8.93 -0.10
C SER A 92 -9.74 9.84 1.06
N LEU A 93 -9.21 9.27 2.16
CA LEU A 93 -8.77 10.05 3.31
C LEU A 93 -7.34 10.56 3.07
N GLN A 94 -7.14 11.88 3.16
CA GLN A 94 -5.82 12.53 3.11
C GLN A 94 -5.04 12.27 4.41
N VAL A 95 -4.73 11.00 4.68
CA VAL A 95 -4.16 10.54 5.95
C VAL A 95 -2.84 9.84 5.68
N SER A 96 -1.82 10.24 6.44
CA SER A 96 -0.53 9.57 6.40
C SER A 96 -0.54 8.36 7.34
N TYR A 97 0.08 7.25 6.96
CA TYR A 97 0.17 6.08 7.84
C TYR A 97 1.40 5.21 7.58
N ILE A 98 1.87 4.56 8.65
CA ILE A 98 2.86 3.48 8.58
C ILE A 98 2.17 2.20 9.02
N THR A 99 2.11 1.20 8.16
CA THR A 99 1.46 -0.09 8.45
C THR A 99 2.37 -1.27 8.13
N ILE A 100 1.88 -2.48 8.39
CA ILE A 100 2.51 -3.76 8.06
C ILE A 100 1.52 -4.55 7.21
N ASN A 101 2.01 -5.15 6.12
CA ASN A 101 1.17 -5.97 5.26
C ASN A 101 0.87 -7.32 5.92
N ARG A 102 -0.18 -7.38 6.75
CA ARG A 102 -0.54 -8.59 7.51
C ARG A 102 -1.05 -9.71 6.61
N ARG A 103 -1.76 -9.37 5.53
CA ARG A 103 -2.23 -10.31 4.52
C ARG A 103 -1.06 -11.02 3.85
N GLN A 104 -0.08 -10.25 3.37
CA GLN A 104 1.13 -10.80 2.77
C GLN A 104 1.95 -11.58 3.80
N ALA A 105 2.10 -11.07 5.02
CA ALA A 105 2.84 -11.76 6.08
C ALA A 105 2.28 -13.16 6.38
N MET A 106 0.96 -13.29 6.50
CA MET A 106 0.33 -14.60 6.68
C MET A 106 0.44 -15.47 5.42
N SER A 107 0.31 -14.88 4.24
CA SER A 107 0.52 -15.60 2.97
C SER A 107 1.92 -16.22 2.91
N GLU A 108 2.96 -15.46 3.26
CA GLU A 108 4.35 -15.96 3.30
C GLU A 108 4.56 -17.03 4.37
N MET A 109 3.91 -16.90 5.54
CA MET A 109 3.96 -17.96 6.56
C MET A 109 3.34 -19.28 6.04
N VAL A 110 2.17 -19.22 5.40
CA VAL A 110 1.50 -20.41 4.85
C VAL A 110 2.31 -21.03 3.70
N LYS A 111 2.86 -20.21 2.80
CA LYS A 111 3.81 -20.67 1.78
C LYS A 111 5.02 -21.38 2.40
N THR A 112 5.51 -20.86 3.52
CA THR A 112 6.63 -21.46 4.24
C THR A 112 6.23 -22.81 4.82
N LEU A 113 5.06 -22.95 5.45
CA LEU A 113 4.54 -24.23 5.93
C LEU A 113 4.42 -25.28 4.81
N ILE A 114 3.90 -24.89 3.65
CA ILE A 114 3.85 -25.77 2.45
C ILE A 114 5.28 -26.16 2.03
N SER A 115 6.21 -25.21 2.04
CA SER A 115 7.63 -25.46 1.71
C SER A 115 8.32 -26.41 2.71
N CYS A 116 7.84 -26.45 3.97
CA CYS A 116 8.24 -27.41 5.00
C CYS A 116 7.58 -28.80 4.83
N GLY A 117 6.64 -28.93 3.90
CA GLY A 117 5.94 -30.15 3.55
C GLY A 117 4.56 -30.32 4.18
N ALA A 118 3.94 -29.23 4.66
CA ALA A 118 2.54 -29.25 5.09
C ALA A 118 1.61 -29.39 3.89
N GLY A 119 0.66 -30.32 3.97
CA GLY A 119 -0.39 -30.53 2.98
C GLY A 119 -1.78 -30.11 3.46
N ARG A 120 -2.02 -30.03 4.77
CA ARG A 120 -3.33 -29.65 5.36
C ARG A 120 -3.15 -28.66 6.51
N ILE A 121 -3.53 -27.41 6.28
CA ILE A 121 -3.17 -26.28 7.14
C ILE A 121 -4.42 -25.59 7.71
N ALA A 122 -4.70 -25.79 8.99
CA ALA A 122 -5.76 -25.05 9.69
C ALA A 122 -5.33 -23.61 10.02
N LEU A 123 -6.31 -22.72 10.15
CA LEU A 123 -6.13 -21.39 10.73
C LEU A 123 -6.81 -21.29 12.09
N LEU A 124 -6.06 -20.99 13.15
CA LEU A 124 -6.56 -21.00 14.54
C LEU A 124 -6.57 -19.61 15.17
N GLY A 125 -7.66 -19.26 15.86
CA GLY A 125 -7.72 -18.11 16.76
C GLY A 125 -8.02 -16.78 16.08
N VAL A 126 -8.77 -16.79 14.98
CA VAL A 126 -9.21 -15.57 14.26
C VAL A 126 -10.43 -14.99 14.96
N ASN A 127 -10.43 -13.71 15.32
CA ASN A 127 -11.65 -13.03 15.74
C ASN A 127 -12.29 -12.31 14.54
N SER A 128 -13.53 -12.69 14.19
CA SER A 128 -14.21 -12.17 13.00
C SER A 128 -14.53 -10.67 13.08
N SER A 129 -14.59 -10.12 14.30
CA SER A 129 -14.82 -8.69 14.56
C SER A 129 -13.55 -7.84 14.52
N ILE A 130 -12.36 -8.46 14.46
CA ILE A 130 -11.07 -7.75 14.44
C ILE A 130 -10.54 -7.69 13.00
N GLN A 131 -10.50 -6.48 12.43
CA GLN A 131 -10.00 -6.25 11.07
C GLN A 131 -8.61 -6.83 10.82
N THR A 132 -7.69 -6.67 11.77
CA THR A 132 -6.31 -7.17 11.59
C THR A 132 -6.21 -8.70 11.64
N ASP A 133 -7.16 -9.39 12.24
CA ASP A 133 -7.29 -10.85 12.21
C ASP A 133 -7.86 -11.30 10.86
N MET A 134 -8.84 -10.57 10.34
CA MET A 134 -9.41 -10.85 9.01
C MET A 134 -8.39 -10.69 7.88
N LEU A 135 -7.44 -9.75 7.97
CA LEU A 135 -6.34 -9.68 7.01
C LEU A 135 -5.45 -10.92 7.03
N ARG A 136 -5.23 -11.52 8.21
CA ARG A 136 -4.49 -12.79 8.34
C ARG A 136 -5.32 -13.92 7.72
N PHE A 137 -6.62 -13.97 7.99
CA PHE A 137 -7.55 -14.92 7.34
C PHE A 137 -7.47 -14.83 5.82
N GLU A 138 -7.55 -13.62 5.24
CA GLU A 138 -7.45 -13.42 3.79
C GLU A 138 -6.12 -13.93 3.22
N GLY A 139 -5.02 -13.65 3.92
CA GLY A 139 -3.68 -14.11 3.54
C GLY A 139 -3.60 -15.63 3.53
N TRP A 140 -4.05 -16.28 4.61
CA TRP A 140 -4.12 -17.74 4.70
C TRP A 140 -5.04 -18.33 3.62
N ALA A 141 -6.27 -17.82 3.51
CA ALA A 141 -7.28 -18.30 2.57
C ALA A 141 -6.83 -18.21 1.12
N SER A 142 -6.07 -17.16 0.77
CA SER A 142 -5.53 -16.99 -0.58
C SER A 142 -4.55 -18.11 -0.95
N ILE A 143 -3.68 -18.50 -0.03
CA ILE A 143 -2.63 -19.50 -0.29
C ILE A 143 -3.19 -20.92 -0.18
N VAL A 144 -3.97 -21.22 0.84
CA VAL A 144 -4.51 -22.59 0.98
C VAL A 144 -5.46 -22.97 -0.16
N ARG A 145 -6.23 -22.03 -0.73
CA ARG A 145 -7.01 -22.27 -1.95
C ARG A 145 -6.10 -22.56 -3.14
N ALA A 146 -5.09 -21.72 -3.36
CA ALA A 146 -4.20 -21.84 -4.50
C ALA A 146 -3.42 -23.16 -4.53
N TYR A 147 -3.15 -23.73 -3.35
CA TYR A 147 -2.40 -24.99 -3.20
C TYR A 147 -3.26 -26.16 -2.72
N GLN A 148 -4.58 -26.00 -2.66
CA GLN A 148 -5.53 -27.02 -2.19
C GLN A 148 -5.18 -27.61 -0.81
N ALA A 149 -4.64 -26.77 0.08
CA ALA A 149 -4.14 -27.17 1.39
C ALA A 149 -5.18 -27.02 2.52
N ALA A 150 -6.37 -26.46 2.24
CA ALA A 150 -7.50 -26.34 3.16
C ALA A 150 -8.74 -25.82 2.42
N ASP A 151 -9.94 -26.01 2.99
CA ASP A 151 -11.16 -25.26 2.70
C ASP A 151 -11.32 -24.08 3.67
N PRO A 152 -11.19 -22.81 3.22
CA PRO A 152 -11.33 -21.65 4.10
C PRO A 152 -12.66 -21.46 4.80
N LYS A 153 -13.69 -22.24 4.45
CA LYS A 153 -14.97 -22.22 5.15
C LYS A 153 -15.02 -23.19 6.33
N GLN A 154 -14.22 -24.25 6.30
CA GLN A 154 -14.28 -25.34 7.28
C GLN A 154 -13.04 -25.36 8.19
N ASP A 155 -11.87 -25.06 7.63
CA ASP A 155 -10.58 -25.24 8.32
C ASP A 155 -10.11 -23.97 9.07
N VAL A 156 -11.06 -23.11 9.43
CA VAL A 156 -10.82 -21.89 10.21
C VAL A 156 -11.54 -21.97 11.55
N TYR A 157 -10.78 -21.74 12.61
CA TYR A 157 -11.26 -21.79 13.99
C TYR A 157 -11.34 -20.38 14.56
N TYR A 158 -12.57 -19.89 14.63
CA TYR A 158 -12.89 -18.57 15.13
C TYR A 158 -12.83 -18.51 16.66
N SER A 159 -12.40 -17.36 17.17
CA SER A 159 -12.26 -17.07 18.60
C SER A 159 -13.31 -16.12 19.16
N ASP A 160 -14.38 -15.88 18.41
CA ASP A 160 -15.48 -15.00 18.81
C ASP A 160 -16.14 -15.45 20.13
N ALA A 161 -16.17 -16.77 20.40
CA ALA A 161 -16.61 -17.36 21.67
C ALA A 161 -15.52 -17.46 22.75
N GLY A 162 -14.34 -16.88 22.49
CA GLY A 162 -13.19 -16.92 23.40
C GLY A 162 -12.26 -18.11 23.18
N LEU A 163 -11.10 -18.04 23.84
CA LEU A 163 -10.01 -19.00 23.67
C LEU A 163 -10.40 -20.45 24.03
N PRO A 164 -11.08 -20.75 25.17
CA PRO A 164 -11.41 -22.13 25.53
C PRO A 164 -12.28 -22.84 24.48
N ALA A 165 -13.36 -22.20 24.01
CA ALA A 165 -14.26 -22.78 23.02
C ALA A 165 -13.56 -22.98 21.65
N CYS A 166 -12.71 -22.02 21.26
CA CYS A 166 -11.90 -22.12 20.05
C CYS A 166 -10.95 -23.32 20.09
N MET A 167 -10.24 -23.51 21.21
CA MET A 167 -9.32 -24.64 21.42
C MET A 167 -10.06 -25.97 21.45
N GLU A 168 -11.18 -26.05 22.17
CA GLU A 168 -12.00 -27.26 22.25
C GLU A 168 -12.48 -27.71 20.87
N HIS A 169 -13.01 -26.78 20.07
CA HIS A 169 -13.44 -27.07 18.71
C HIS A 169 -12.28 -27.53 17.82
N PHE A 170 -11.12 -26.89 17.90
CA PHE A 170 -9.93 -27.31 17.15
C PHE A 170 -9.50 -28.75 17.50
N TRP A 171 -9.46 -29.10 18.78
CA TRP A 171 -9.02 -30.42 19.22
C TRP A 171 -9.95 -31.57 18.84
N GLN A 172 -11.22 -31.29 18.50
CA GLN A 172 -12.12 -32.31 17.95
C GLN A 172 -11.68 -32.78 16.56
N HIS A 173 -10.98 -31.91 15.81
CA HIS A 173 -10.66 -32.10 14.40
C HIS A 173 -9.15 -32.09 14.09
N TYR A 174 -8.27 -31.90 15.07
CA TYR A 174 -6.84 -31.65 14.83
C TYR A 174 -6.14 -32.69 13.94
N ARG A 175 -6.59 -33.95 13.94
CA ARG A 175 -6.02 -35.05 13.15
C ARG A 175 -6.20 -34.87 11.64
N GLU A 176 -7.05 -33.94 11.23
CA GLU A 176 -7.25 -33.57 9.83
C GLU A 176 -6.09 -32.71 9.29
N TYR A 177 -5.26 -32.14 10.17
CA TYR A 177 -4.20 -31.19 9.81
C TYR A 177 -2.80 -31.73 10.10
N ASP A 178 -1.83 -31.31 9.30
CA ASP A 178 -0.39 -31.52 9.57
C ASP A 178 0.34 -30.21 9.93
N ALA A 179 -0.35 -29.07 9.79
CA ALA A 179 0.10 -27.79 10.30
C ALA A 179 -1.06 -26.89 10.77
N VAL A 180 -0.75 -25.98 11.67
CA VAL A 180 -1.65 -24.90 12.11
C VAL A 180 -0.95 -23.56 11.99
N ALA A 181 -1.57 -22.64 11.27
CA ALA A 181 -1.26 -21.22 11.33
C ALA A 181 -2.12 -20.57 12.41
N CYS A 182 -1.53 -20.15 13.53
CA CYS A 182 -2.27 -19.40 14.53
C CYS A 182 -2.29 -17.92 14.16
N ALA A 183 -3.46 -17.28 14.31
CA ALA A 183 -3.64 -15.88 14.03
C ALA A 183 -2.77 -14.99 14.93
N ASN A 184 -2.41 -15.43 16.13
CA ASN A 184 -1.43 -14.77 16.99
C ASN A 184 -0.66 -15.78 17.87
N ASP A 185 0.47 -15.33 18.43
CA ASP A 185 1.32 -16.18 19.28
C ASP A 185 0.63 -16.70 20.55
N TYR A 186 -0.37 -16.01 21.10
CA TYR A 186 -1.03 -16.46 22.33
C TYR A 186 -1.82 -17.75 22.11
N TYR A 187 -2.52 -17.87 20.97
CA TYR A 187 -3.17 -19.13 20.56
C TYR A 187 -2.14 -20.22 20.28
N ALA A 188 -1.04 -19.89 19.62
CA ALA A 188 0.02 -20.87 19.35
C ALA A 188 0.68 -21.39 20.63
N VAL A 189 0.97 -20.52 21.59
CA VAL A 189 1.52 -20.91 22.90
C VAL A 189 0.55 -21.83 23.64
N ARG A 190 -0.75 -21.49 23.64
CA ARG A 190 -1.79 -22.34 24.23
C ARG A 190 -1.89 -23.69 23.54
N LEU A 191 -1.85 -23.70 22.20
CA LEU A 191 -1.88 -24.92 21.40
C LEU A 191 -0.67 -25.82 21.70
N CYS A 192 0.54 -25.27 21.75
CA CYS A 192 1.74 -26.05 22.10
C CYS A 192 1.61 -26.67 23.50
N HIS A 193 1.11 -25.91 24.48
CA HIS A 193 0.89 -26.42 25.83
C HIS A 193 -0.12 -27.58 25.86
N GLU A 194 -1.28 -27.40 25.23
CA GLU A 194 -2.33 -28.43 25.18
C GLU A 194 -1.93 -29.65 24.34
N ALA A 195 -1.07 -29.47 23.33
CA ALA A 195 -0.49 -30.56 22.54
C ALA A 195 0.42 -31.43 23.41
N ALA A 196 1.26 -30.82 24.25
CA ALA A 196 2.13 -31.54 25.19
C ALA A 196 1.31 -32.35 26.20
N GLU A 197 0.24 -31.77 26.77
CA GLU A 197 -0.68 -32.49 27.67
C GLU A 197 -1.36 -33.70 27.00
N ARG A 198 -1.63 -33.60 25.69
CA ARG A 198 -2.27 -34.65 24.87
C ARG A 198 -1.28 -35.62 24.25
N GLY A 199 0.03 -35.44 24.44
CA GLY A 199 1.08 -36.26 23.84
C GLY A 199 1.24 -36.10 22.33
N VAL A 200 0.74 -35.01 21.74
CA VAL A 200 0.89 -34.71 20.31
C VAL A 200 2.26 -34.09 20.06
N ARG A 201 3.09 -34.73 19.21
CA ARG A 201 4.46 -34.26 18.95
C ARG A 201 4.51 -33.10 17.96
N ILE A 202 5.07 -31.98 18.38
CA ILE A 202 5.42 -30.83 17.53
C ILE A 202 6.94 -30.88 17.28
N PRO A 203 7.44 -30.74 16.04
CA PRO A 203 6.71 -30.50 14.78
C PRO A 203 6.33 -31.79 14.04
N ASP A 204 6.60 -32.97 14.60
CA ASP A 204 6.56 -34.24 13.87
C ASP A 204 5.15 -34.62 13.38
N GLU A 205 4.16 -34.53 14.27
CA GLU A 205 2.74 -34.81 13.98
C GLU A 205 1.99 -33.54 13.56
N LEU A 206 2.29 -32.41 14.21
CA LEU A 206 1.62 -31.14 13.94
C LEU A 206 2.63 -30.00 13.97
N MET A 207 2.82 -29.32 12.85
CA MET A 207 3.60 -28.07 12.83
C MET A 207 2.73 -26.92 13.35
N VAL A 208 3.33 -26.02 14.14
CA VAL A 208 2.60 -24.88 14.73
C VAL A 208 3.34 -23.60 14.42
N THR A 209 2.62 -22.59 13.93
CA THR A 209 3.17 -21.25 13.69
C THR A 209 2.34 -20.18 14.38
N GLY A 210 3.01 -19.14 14.85
CA GLY A 210 2.39 -17.96 15.45
C GLY A 210 2.48 -16.72 14.57
N PHE A 211 2.01 -15.61 15.14
CA PHE A 211 2.06 -14.30 14.50
C PHE A 211 2.22 -13.23 15.58
N GLY A 212 3.38 -12.58 15.61
CA GLY A 212 3.68 -11.46 16.51
C GLY A 212 5.09 -11.48 17.11
N ASN A 213 5.76 -12.63 17.14
CA ASN A 213 7.07 -12.81 17.77
C ASN A 213 7.15 -12.24 19.21
N THR A 214 6.17 -12.59 20.01
CA THR A 214 6.12 -12.32 21.45
C THR A 214 7.28 -12.99 22.17
N ARG A 215 7.66 -12.49 23.36
CA ARG A 215 8.67 -13.16 24.18
C ARG A 215 8.26 -14.59 24.54
N LEU A 216 6.98 -14.83 24.82
CA LEU A 216 6.46 -16.15 25.15
C LEU A 216 6.70 -17.17 24.02
N SER A 217 6.61 -16.75 22.75
CA SER A 217 6.90 -17.63 21.60
C SER A 217 8.28 -18.28 21.67
N GLN A 218 9.27 -17.61 22.27
CA GLN A 218 10.65 -18.10 22.35
C GLN A 218 10.84 -19.16 23.46
N TYR A 219 9.92 -19.21 24.43
CA TYR A 219 9.99 -20.10 25.60
C TYR A 219 9.01 -21.27 25.53
N THR A 220 8.31 -21.43 24.40
CA THR A 220 7.57 -22.67 24.13
C THR A 220 8.56 -23.81 23.91
N ASP A 221 8.12 -25.04 24.19
CA ASP A 221 8.89 -26.25 23.92
C ASP A 221 8.10 -27.16 22.97
N PRO A 222 8.48 -27.28 21.69
CA PRO A 222 9.62 -26.62 21.04
C PRO A 222 9.40 -25.11 20.81
N PRO A 223 10.47 -24.28 20.68
CA PRO A 223 10.32 -22.85 20.39
C PRO A 223 9.52 -22.57 19.12
N LEU A 224 8.61 -21.60 19.21
CA LEU A 224 7.57 -21.34 18.21
C LEU A 224 8.09 -20.57 16.99
N SER A 225 7.87 -21.11 15.80
CA SER A 225 8.05 -20.41 14.52
C SER A 225 6.96 -19.36 14.37
N THR A 226 7.29 -18.14 13.96
CA THR A 226 6.33 -17.02 14.04
C THR A 226 6.64 -15.92 13.03
N VAL A 227 5.61 -15.14 12.67
CA VAL A 227 5.77 -13.88 11.94
C VAL A 227 6.24 -12.79 12.90
N ALA A 228 7.37 -12.16 12.63
CA ALA A 228 7.81 -10.94 13.32
C ALA A 228 7.30 -9.69 12.60
N LEU A 229 6.54 -8.88 13.33
CA LEU A 229 5.91 -7.66 12.81
C LEU A 229 6.85 -6.44 12.72
N ASN A 230 8.04 -6.51 13.32
CA ASN A 230 9.00 -5.41 13.33
C ASN A 230 8.40 -4.07 13.81
N LEU A 231 7.60 -4.08 14.88
CA LEU A 231 6.86 -2.90 15.36
C LEU A 231 7.76 -1.74 15.83
N ALA A 232 8.96 -2.02 16.31
CA ALA A 232 9.95 -0.95 16.55
C ALA A 232 10.31 -0.20 15.27
N SER A 233 10.33 -0.88 14.12
CA SER A 233 10.52 -0.23 12.82
C SER A 233 9.33 0.65 12.45
N VAL A 234 8.09 0.28 12.81
CA VAL A 234 6.92 1.15 12.64
C VAL A 234 7.15 2.48 13.36
N GLY A 235 7.51 2.44 14.64
CA GLY A 235 7.80 3.64 15.42
C GLY A 235 8.93 4.49 14.83
N ALA A 236 10.02 3.85 14.38
CA ALA A 236 11.13 4.55 13.74
C ALA A 236 10.72 5.24 12.43
N GLN A 237 9.86 4.58 11.63
CA GLN A 237 9.40 5.09 10.34
C GLN A 237 8.36 6.20 10.49
N VAL A 238 7.59 6.23 11.58
CA VAL A 238 6.75 7.39 11.95
C VAL A 238 7.60 8.66 12.06
N ILE A 239 8.80 8.58 12.65
CA ILE A 239 9.72 9.72 12.75
C ILE A 239 10.26 10.15 11.38
N GLN A 240 10.54 9.23 10.46
CA GLN A 240 10.95 9.61 9.10
C GLN A 240 9.80 10.29 8.36
N LEU A 241 8.60 9.72 8.44
CA LEU A 241 7.40 10.26 7.80
C LEU A 241 7.06 11.66 8.32
N TYR A 242 7.09 11.86 9.64
CA TYR A 242 6.94 13.18 10.26
C TYR A 242 7.91 14.21 9.67
N ARG A 243 9.19 13.85 9.51
CA ARG A 243 10.19 14.75 8.91
C ARG A 243 9.93 15.03 7.44
N SER A 244 9.51 14.03 6.68
CA SER A 244 9.14 14.21 5.26
C SER A 244 7.98 15.19 5.11
N LEU A 245 6.97 15.12 5.98
CA LEU A 245 5.80 16.01 5.96
C LEU A 245 6.12 17.44 6.40
N ILE A 246 7.10 17.64 7.30
CA ILE A 246 7.58 18.98 7.68
C ILE A 246 8.43 19.57 6.56
N LYS A 247 9.31 18.77 5.95
CA LYS A 247 10.21 19.23 4.89
C LYS A 247 9.44 19.58 3.60
N ASN A 248 8.32 18.91 3.35
CA ASN A 248 7.53 19.08 2.14
C ASN A 248 6.08 19.43 2.53
N PRO A 249 5.76 20.73 2.70
CA PRO A 249 4.43 21.17 3.12
C PRO A 249 3.33 20.81 2.11
N ASP A 250 3.67 20.70 0.83
CA ASP A 250 2.73 20.36 -0.26
C ASP A 250 2.35 18.87 -0.30
N LEU A 251 3.01 18.01 0.50
CA LEU A 251 2.60 16.60 0.62
C LEU A 251 1.31 16.50 1.46
N LEU A 252 0.20 16.19 0.79
CA LEU A 252 -1.09 15.95 1.44
C LEU A 252 -1.07 14.73 2.35
N SER A 253 -0.52 13.62 1.87
CA SER A 253 -0.32 12.40 2.65
C SER A 253 0.88 11.61 2.15
N CYS A 254 1.45 10.79 3.02
CA CYS A 254 2.46 9.81 2.64
C CYS A 254 2.25 8.53 3.46
N THR A 255 2.31 7.40 2.77
CA THR A 255 2.05 6.09 3.36
C THR A 255 3.23 5.17 3.12
N ALA A 256 3.52 4.30 4.08
CA ALA A 256 4.51 3.26 3.89
C ALA A 256 4.06 1.96 4.56
N THR A 257 4.33 0.86 3.86
CA THR A 257 4.03 -0.49 4.33
C THR A 257 5.34 -1.22 4.59
N LEU A 258 5.53 -1.67 5.83
CA LEU A 258 6.75 -2.36 6.24
C LEU A 258 6.64 -3.86 5.98
N LYS A 259 7.79 -4.46 5.64
CA LYS A 259 7.93 -5.91 5.55
C LYS A 259 7.92 -6.54 6.95
N SER A 260 7.33 -7.72 7.04
CA SER A 260 7.47 -8.63 8.17
C SER A 260 8.58 -9.65 7.89
N GLU A 261 8.98 -10.39 8.92
CA GLU A 261 9.97 -11.46 8.81
C GLU A 261 9.36 -12.78 9.28
N ILE A 262 9.66 -13.87 8.57
CA ILE A 262 9.31 -15.22 9.00
C ILE A 262 10.46 -15.78 9.82
N LEU A 263 10.22 -16.03 11.10
CA LEU A 263 11.19 -16.62 12.01
C LEU A 263 10.88 -18.11 12.16
N LEU A 264 11.60 -18.96 11.43
CA LEU A 264 11.51 -20.41 11.60
C LEU A 264 12.29 -20.85 12.84
N ARG A 265 11.63 -21.68 13.65
CA ARG A 265 12.14 -22.32 14.86
C ARG A 265 11.73 -23.80 14.89
N GLN A 266 11.89 -24.46 16.02
CA GLN A 266 11.71 -25.90 16.15
C GLN A 266 10.24 -26.36 16.11
N SER A 267 9.25 -25.47 16.22
CA SER A 267 7.83 -25.84 16.05
C SER A 267 7.42 -26.11 14.60
N THR A 268 8.34 -26.01 13.64
CA THR A 268 8.14 -26.37 12.24
C THR A 268 9.30 -27.24 11.75
N LYS A 269 9.05 -28.01 10.68
CA LYS A 269 10.11 -28.77 9.99
C LYS A 269 10.97 -27.82 9.14
N PRO A 270 12.22 -28.19 8.80
CA PRO A 270 13.02 -27.44 7.83
C PRO A 270 12.34 -27.35 6.46
N ILE A 271 12.66 -26.30 5.70
CA ILE A 271 12.19 -26.15 4.32
C ILE A 271 12.73 -27.31 3.47
N LYS A 272 11.83 -28.08 2.86
CA LYS A 272 12.17 -29.19 1.95
C LYS A 272 12.29 -28.72 0.50
N LYS A 273 11.33 -27.90 0.05
CA LYS A 273 11.29 -27.38 -1.32
C LYS A 273 10.71 -25.96 -1.28
N PRO A 274 11.47 -24.93 -1.65
CA PRO A 274 10.92 -23.58 -1.73
C PRO A 274 9.85 -23.54 -2.81
N LEU A 275 8.72 -22.89 -2.51
CA LEU A 275 7.74 -22.58 -3.54
C LEU A 275 8.36 -21.61 -4.55
N PRO A 276 8.14 -21.81 -5.87
CA PRO A 276 8.61 -20.85 -6.86
C PRO A 276 7.94 -19.50 -6.60
N PRO A 277 8.65 -18.38 -6.85
CA PRO A 277 8.02 -17.07 -6.80
C PRO A 277 6.85 -17.05 -7.79
N LYS A 278 5.63 -16.84 -7.31
CA LYS A 278 4.51 -16.54 -8.19
C LYS A 278 4.73 -15.18 -8.82
N ALA A 279 4.41 -15.06 -10.11
CA ALA A 279 4.35 -13.76 -10.76
C ALA A 279 3.39 -12.84 -10.00
N ILE A 280 3.70 -11.54 -9.95
CA ILE A 280 2.85 -10.53 -9.29
C ILE A 280 1.46 -10.48 -9.95
N PHE A 281 1.40 -10.86 -11.23
CA PHE A 281 0.19 -11.02 -12.02
C PHE A 281 0.14 -12.47 -12.51
N ASP A 282 -0.95 -13.18 -12.18
CA ASP A 282 -1.20 -14.55 -12.66
C ASP A 282 -1.64 -14.56 -14.15
N GLU A 283 -2.08 -13.42 -14.67
CA GLU A 283 -2.45 -13.23 -16.07
C GLU A 283 -1.30 -12.58 -16.84
N ASP A 284 -1.02 -13.08 -18.05
CA ASP A 284 -0.46 -12.21 -19.07
C ASP A 284 -1.39 -11.01 -19.13
N VAL A 285 -0.89 -9.83 -18.76
CA VAL A 285 -1.53 -8.56 -19.11
C VAL A 285 -1.34 -8.39 -20.62
N SER A 286 -1.93 -9.31 -21.38
CA SER A 286 -2.17 -9.23 -22.81
C SER A 286 -2.90 -7.92 -22.98
N SER A 287 -2.17 -6.96 -23.53
CA SER A 287 -2.50 -5.57 -23.70
C SER A 287 -3.94 -5.35 -24.19
N ALA A 288 -4.90 -5.28 -23.27
CA ALA A 288 -6.22 -4.74 -23.54
C ALA A 288 -6.24 -3.21 -23.37
N PHE A 289 -5.06 -2.57 -23.36
CA PHE A 289 -4.95 -1.16 -23.73
C PHE A 289 -4.68 -1.06 -25.23
N GLU A 290 -5.58 -1.61 -26.04
CA GLU A 290 -5.92 -0.91 -27.27
C GLU A 290 -6.88 0.19 -26.81
N PRO A 291 -6.44 1.45 -26.69
CA PRO A 291 -7.41 2.52 -26.58
C PRO A 291 -8.29 2.38 -27.82
N THR A 292 -9.53 1.97 -27.63
CA THR A 292 -10.60 2.07 -28.61
C THR A 292 -10.85 3.56 -28.81
N PHE A 293 -9.88 4.23 -29.42
CA PHE A 293 -10.07 5.56 -29.95
C PHE A 293 -11.12 5.38 -31.02
N GLU A 294 -12.34 5.77 -30.68
CA GLU A 294 -13.36 6.08 -31.68
C GLU A 294 -12.67 6.81 -32.82
N ARG A 295 -13.01 6.43 -34.06
CA ARG A 295 -12.31 6.90 -35.27
C ARG A 295 -12.15 8.43 -35.33
N HIS A 296 -13.05 9.16 -34.67
CA HIS A 296 -13.05 10.61 -34.51
C HIS A 296 -11.95 11.14 -33.58
N LEU A 297 -11.60 10.44 -32.50
CA LEU A 297 -10.56 10.85 -31.56
C LEU A 297 -9.15 10.68 -32.12
N LYS A 298 -8.90 9.69 -33.00
CA LYS A 298 -7.56 9.48 -33.62
C LYS A 298 -7.04 10.73 -34.33
N LYS A 299 -7.91 11.46 -35.03
CA LYS A 299 -7.55 12.71 -35.71
C LYS A 299 -7.24 13.84 -34.74
N ILE A 300 -7.99 13.93 -33.63
CA ILE A 300 -7.79 14.92 -32.58
C ILE A 300 -6.46 14.66 -31.83
N TYR A 301 -6.11 13.40 -31.55
CA TYR A 301 -4.82 13.05 -30.95
C TYR A 301 -3.64 13.32 -31.89
N ALA A 302 -3.79 13.00 -33.18
CA ALA A 302 -2.78 13.36 -34.17
C ALA A 302 -2.58 14.88 -34.19
N LEU A 303 -3.67 15.66 -34.15
CA LEU A 303 -3.62 17.11 -34.09
C LEU A 303 -2.93 17.64 -32.84
N GLU A 304 -3.28 17.14 -31.64
CA GLU A 304 -2.67 17.52 -30.36
C GLU A 304 -1.15 17.26 -30.36
N ASN A 305 -0.73 16.06 -30.75
CA ASN A 305 0.69 15.71 -30.84
C ASN A 305 1.43 16.58 -31.88
N THR A 306 0.76 16.91 -32.98
CA THR A 306 1.32 17.77 -34.02
C THR A 306 1.53 19.17 -33.46
N ILE A 307 0.50 19.78 -32.84
CA ILE A 307 0.57 21.13 -32.23
C ILE A 307 1.63 21.19 -31.13
N ALA A 308 1.72 20.18 -30.26
CA ALA A 308 2.73 20.14 -29.19
C ALA A 308 4.18 20.15 -29.70
N SER A 309 4.40 19.78 -30.97
CA SER A 309 5.72 19.74 -31.63
C SER A 309 6.01 20.94 -32.55
N MET A 310 5.05 21.87 -32.68
CA MET A 310 5.16 23.05 -33.53
C MET A 310 5.86 24.20 -32.83
N ASP A 311 6.60 24.98 -33.61
CA ASP A 311 7.05 26.31 -33.21
C ASP A 311 6.13 27.41 -33.79
N ASP A 312 6.40 28.67 -33.42
CA ASP A 312 5.58 29.81 -33.87
C ASP A 312 5.51 29.95 -35.40
N ILE A 313 6.53 29.50 -36.12
CA ILE A 313 6.56 29.53 -37.58
C ILE A 313 5.56 28.52 -38.13
N ASP A 314 5.53 27.31 -37.58
CA ASP A 314 4.60 26.26 -37.99
C ASP A 314 3.14 26.68 -37.71
N LEU A 315 2.86 27.31 -36.57
CA LEU A 315 1.54 27.87 -36.24
C LEU A 315 1.12 28.97 -37.23
N LYS A 316 2.05 29.86 -37.61
CA LYS A 316 1.80 30.92 -38.60
C LYS A 316 1.59 30.38 -40.01
N ILE A 317 2.29 29.31 -40.39
CA ILE A 317 2.04 28.59 -41.65
C ILE A 317 0.59 28.12 -41.65
N ILE A 318 0.15 27.39 -40.61
CA ILE A 318 -1.21 26.84 -40.51
C ILE A 318 -2.28 27.93 -40.53
N SER A 319 -2.11 28.99 -39.74
CA SER A 319 -3.00 30.17 -39.76
C SER A 319 -3.10 30.76 -41.18
N GLY A 320 -1.98 30.82 -41.90
CA GLY A 320 -1.93 31.22 -43.29
C GLY A 320 -2.62 30.26 -44.27
N LEU A 321 -2.52 28.96 -44.02
CA LEU A 321 -3.19 27.92 -44.82
C LEU A 321 -4.71 27.98 -44.66
N ILE A 322 -5.20 28.12 -43.42
CA ILE A 322 -6.61 28.27 -43.05
C ILE A 322 -7.26 29.47 -43.75
N ARG A 323 -6.48 30.53 -44.01
CA ARG A 323 -6.90 31.78 -44.68
C ARG A 323 -6.75 31.77 -46.20
N ASP A 324 -6.45 30.61 -46.76
CA ASP A 324 -6.18 30.42 -48.18
C ASP A 324 -5.06 31.29 -48.80
N LEU A 325 -4.05 31.69 -48.01
CA LEU A 325 -2.90 32.45 -48.53
C LEU A 325 -1.97 31.59 -49.40
N PRO A 326 -1.53 32.07 -50.59
CA PRO A 326 -0.65 31.30 -51.47
C PRO A 326 0.72 31.04 -50.82
N TYR A 327 1.34 29.89 -51.12
CA TYR A 327 2.60 29.47 -50.51
C TYR A 327 3.73 30.49 -50.68
N GLY A 328 3.83 31.13 -51.85
CA GLY A 328 4.84 32.18 -52.09
C GLY A 328 4.67 33.36 -51.14
N ALA A 329 3.44 33.83 -50.93
CA ALA A 329 3.16 34.93 -50.01
C ALA A 329 3.41 34.54 -48.54
N LEU A 330 3.18 33.27 -48.17
CA LEU A 330 3.49 32.76 -46.84
C LEU A 330 4.99 32.61 -46.60
N ALA A 331 5.73 32.07 -47.55
CA ALA A 331 7.19 31.95 -47.47
C ALA A 331 7.83 33.34 -47.33
N GLU A 332 7.37 34.32 -48.14
CA GLU A 332 7.82 35.71 -48.08
C GLU A 332 7.49 36.36 -46.72
N LYS A 333 6.24 36.28 -46.26
CA LYS A 333 5.80 36.88 -44.99
C LYS A 333 6.50 36.28 -43.76
N LEU A 334 6.94 35.03 -43.85
CA LEU A 334 7.64 34.33 -42.77
C LEU A 334 9.17 34.40 -42.89
N PHE A 335 9.69 35.11 -43.89
CA PHE A 335 11.13 35.21 -44.17
C PHE A 335 11.81 33.85 -44.33
N LEU A 336 11.12 32.90 -44.96
CA LEU A 336 11.64 31.55 -45.22
C LEU A 336 12.03 31.40 -46.69
N SER A 337 13.14 30.68 -46.94
CA SER A 337 13.42 30.21 -48.30
C SER A 337 12.39 29.18 -48.75
N ASP A 338 12.18 29.03 -50.06
CA ASP A 338 11.26 28.03 -50.62
C ASP A 338 11.55 26.62 -50.11
N THR A 339 12.83 26.27 -49.94
CA THR A 339 13.27 24.98 -49.41
C THR A 339 12.91 24.81 -47.93
N ALA A 340 13.11 25.84 -47.11
CA ALA A 340 12.78 25.80 -45.69
C ALA A 340 11.26 25.78 -45.45
N PHE A 341 10.50 26.54 -46.24
CA PHE A 341 9.04 26.55 -46.20
C PHE A 341 8.47 25.18 -46.58
N LYS A 342 8.93 24.59 -47.69
CA LYS A 342 8.50 23.24 -48.13
C LYS A 342 8.85 22.16 -47.11
N TYR A 343 10.01 22.26 -46.46
CA TYR A 343 10.41 21.32 -45.41
C TYR A 343 9.42 21.33 -44.25
N ARG A 344 9.08 22.52 -43.73
CA ARG A 344 8.11 22.67 -42.62
C ARG A 344 6.71 22.21 -43.04
N LEU A 345 6.27 22.57 -44.24
CA LEU A 345 4.98 22.15 -44.78
C LEU A 345 4.87 20.62 -44.90
N ASN A 346 5.92 19.95 -45.39
CA ASN A 346 5.96 18.50 -45.48
C ASN A 346 5.99 17.83 -44.10
N LYS A 347 6.67 18.43 -43.13
CA LYS A 347 6.66 17.96 -41.73
C LYS A 347 5.26 18.05 -41.14
N LEU A 348 4.52 19.12 -41.41
CA LEU A 348 3.13 19.28 -41.00
C LEU A 348 2.22 18.20 -41.60
N PHE A 349 2.31 17.96 -42.92
CA PHE A 349 1.54 16.89 -43.58
C PHE A 349 1.86 15.50 -43.02
N ALA A 350 3.14 15.20 -42.82
CA ALA A 350 3.57 13.92 -42.27
C ALA A 350 3.06 13.72 -40.83
N ALA A 351 3.06 14.77 -40.01
CA ALA A 351 2.64 14.69 -38.61
C ALA A 351 1.11 14.57 -38.46
N THR A 352 0.31 15.22 -39.31
CA THR A 352 -1.16 15.13 -39.26
C THR A 352 -1.75 14.01 -40.11
N GLY A 353 -0.95 13.39 -40.99
CA GLY A 353 -1.42 12.41 -41.97
C GLY A 353 -2.26 13.02 -43.11
N CYS A 354 -2.22 14.35 -43.28
CA CYS A 354 -2.94 15.03 -44.36
C CYS A 354 -2.17 14.93 -45.68
N SER A 355 -2.89 14.68 -46.77
CA SER A 355 -2.34 14.57 -48.14
C SER A 355 -2.09 15.91 -48.82
N GLY A 356 -2.61 17.02 -48.26
CA GLY A 356 -2.40 18.35 -48.83
C GLY A 356 -3.05 19.49 -48.06
N ARG A 357 -2.95 20.69 -48.65
CA ARG A 357 -3.38 21.97 -48.08
C ARG A 357 -4.82 21.96 -47.56
N ALA A 358 -5.76 21.58 -48.43
CA ALA A 358 -7.18 21.66 -48.13
C ALA A 358 -7.56 20.75 -46.97
N GLU A 359 -7.03 19.52 -46.97
CA GLU A 359 -7.26 18.55 -45.90
C GLU A 359 -6.65 19.00 -44.56
N LEU A 360 -5.46 19.62 -44.59
CA LEU A 360 -4.84 20.18 -43.39
C LEU A 360 -5.63 21.37 -42.84
N ALA A 361 -6.05 22.31 -43.70
CA ALA A 361 -6.86 23.46 -43.30
C ALA A 361 -8.21 23.04 -42.73
N GLU A 362 -8.89 22.09 -43.38
CA GLU A 362 -10.17 21.53 -42.93
C GLU A 362 -10.04 20.80 -41.59
N LEU A 363 -8.96 20.01 -41.40
CA LEU A 363 -8.69 19.34 -40.13
C LEU A 363 -8.58 20.34 -38.97
N PHE A 364 -7.81 21.42 -39.16
CA PHE A 364 -7.65 22.45 -38.13
C PHE A 364 -8.93 23.26 -37.91
N GLN A 365 -9.66 23.64 -38.97
CA GLN A 365 -10.93 24.37 -38.84
C GLN A 365 -12.00 23.56 -38.10
N ASN A 366 -12.07 22.25 -38.37
CA ASN A 366 -13.06 21.36 -37.73
C ASN A 366 -12.74 21.10 -36.25
N CYS A 367 -11.46 21.05 -35.88
CA CYS A 367 -11.04 20.76 -34.50
C CYS A 367 -10.82 22.03 -33.65
N ILE A 368 -10.42 23.14 -34.27
CA ILE A 368 -10.10 24.42 -33.62
C ILE A 368 -10.67 25.57 -34.46
N PRO A 369 -11.99 25.85 -34.38
CA PRO A 369 -12.67 26.85 -35.21
C PRO A 369 -12.15 28.29 -35.01
N LEU A 370 -11.54 28.56 -33.85
CA LEU A 370 -10.93 29.84 -33.47
C LEU A 370 -9.41 29.69 -33.36
N PHE A 371 -8.78 29.11 -34.38
CA PHE A 371 -7.32 28.98 -34.40
C PHE A 371 -6.69 30.39 -34.41
N PRO A 372 -5.81 30.72 -33.44
CA PRO A 372 -5.36 32.09 -33.24
C PRO A 372 -4.61 32.61 -34.46
N ASP A 373 -4.84 33.89 -34.75
CA ASP A 373 -4.01 34.63 -35.66
C ASP A 373 -2.61 34.64 -35.05
N GLY A 374 -1.62 34.13 -35.77
CA GLY A 374 -0.20 34.17 -35.35
C GLY A 374 0.37 35.59 -35.18
N THR A 375 -0.47 36.60 -34.98
CA THR A 375 -0.19 37.95 -34.52
C THR A 375 -0.36 38.13 -33.00
N ALA A 376 -0.86 37.15 -32.26
CA ALA A 376 -1.11 37.25 -30.80
C ALA A 376 -0.59 36.06 -29.97
N LEU A 377 0.59 35.54 -30.32
CA LEU A 377 1.47 34.80 -29.41
C LEU A 377 2.88 35.41 -29.50
#